data_AF-A0A7X8IG93-F1
#
_entry.id   AF-A0A7X8IG93-F1
#
_cell.length_a   1.000
_cell.length_b   1.000
_cell.length_c   1.000
_cell.angle_alpha   90.00
_cell.angle_beta   90.00
_cell.angle_gamma   90.00
#
_symmetry.space_group_name_H-M   'P 1'
#
loop_
_entity.id
_entity.type
_entity.pdbx_description
1 polymer ?
#
loop_
_entity_poly.entity_id
_entity_poly.type
_entity_poly.pdbx_seq_one_letter_code
_entity_poly.pdbx_strand_id
1 'polypeptide(L)'
;MLTQNIKEFFSFIEFLLPLMEHGIILSDALHILSEGGEKSALYIEENMKKGKTFTVSLKEFFPHKSIQKYLFLLQAAEDTGLIKDALKKIRSLIKKEEESMKNLSAILLYPLGIIVLSICATAVLLIKGIPLFASYGAISNSDISSIFQSVFKAFLLLFVLSCVFFAFLYKTYNPKHRLSSLFYFLYLFTSSSIPLNKSLSKTLSFFQDLKLKKALLSIKDNIEKGVSVSASFANTNFFPKTVVSWIFISEHQGEIESTFLYLSLFYEETEINRIKKTEKICEPASLIITASYLAYLIQGAVVPLLTSFGGF
;
A
#
# COMPACT_ATOMS: atom_id res chain seq x y z
N MET A 1 9.70 -2.07 4.65
CA MET A 1 10.21 -1.34 5.83
C MET A 1 10.07 0.14 5.56
N LEU A 2 9.45 0.92 6.45
CA LEU A 2 9.46 2.38 6.32
C LEU A 2 10.93 2.85 6.31
N THR A 3 11.28 3.72 5.36
CA THR A 3 12.61 4.36 5.36
C THR A 3 12.81 5.09 6.67
N GLN A 4 14.04 5.07 7.22
CA GLN A 4 14.39 5.71 8.49
C GLN A 4 13.81 7.15 8.62
N ASN A 5 13.91 7.94 7.54
CA ASN A 5 13.36 9.30 7.46
C ASN A 5 11.84 9.39 7.73
N ILE A 6 11.04 8.41 7.27
CA ILE A 6 9.59 8.42 7.52
C ILE A 6 9.30 8.08 8.98
N LYS A 7 10.10 7.20 9.59
CA LYS A 7 9.94 6.87 11.02
C LYS A 7 10.22 8.08 11.90
N GLU A 8 11.28 8.83 11.60
CA GLU A 8 11.62 10.07 12.32
C GLU A 8 10.53 11.13 12.17
N PHE A 9 10.09 11.39 10.93
CA PHE A 9 8.96 12.30 10.68
C PHE A 9 7.67 11.85 11.38
N PHE A 10 7.39 10.55 11.39
CA PHE A 10 6.23 10.00 12.07
C PHE A 10 6.32 10.13 13.58
N SER A 11 7.50 9.89 14.17
CA SER A 11 7.75 10.09 15.60
C SER A 11 7.52 11.54 16.01
N PHE A 12 8.01 12.49 15.21
CA PHE A 12 7.75 13.91 15.41
C PHE A 12 6.24 14.22 15.45
N ILE A 13 5.47 13.67 14.49
CA ILE A 13 4.01 13.84 14.46
C ILE A 13 3.35 13.19 15.69
N GLU A 14 3.77 12.00 16.10
CA GLU A 14 3.23 11.33 17.29
C GLU A 14 3.51 12.08 18.59
N PHE A 15 4.58 12.89 18.65
CA PHE A 15 4.84 13.77 19.79
C PHE A 15 4.08 15.10 19.71
N LEU A 16 3.98 15.70 18.53
CA LEU A 16 3.34 16.99 18.34
C LEU A 16 1.82 16.93 18.42
N LEU A 17 1.21 15.93 17.78
CA LEU A 17 -0.23 15.85 17.63
C LEU A 17 -0.99 15.73 18.96
N PRO A 18 -0.57 14.93 19.95
CA PRO A 18 -1.25 14.88 21.24
C PRO A 18 -1.32 16.24 21.94
N LEU A 19 -0.23 17.02 21.90
CA LEU A 19 -0.21 18.37 22.50
C LEU A 19 -1.28 19.27 21.86
N MET A 20 -1.34 19.27 20.52
CA MET A 20 -2.33 20.02 19.76
C MET A 20 -3.76 19.48 19.94
N GLU A 21 -3.94 18.17 20.14
CA GLU A 21 -5.24 17.55 20.45
C GLU A 21 -5.75 18.00 21.83
N HIS A 22 -4.86 18.29 22.79
CA HIS A 22 -5.19 18.87 24.10
C HIS A 22 -5.37 20.40 24.07
N GLY A 23 -5.37 21.02 22.88
CA GLY A 23 -5.61 22.45 22.71
C GLY A 23 -4.37 23.33 22.89
N ILE A 24 -3.17 22.75 23.02
CA ILE A 24 -1.93 23.52 23.05
C ILE A 24 -1.66 24.09 21.65
N ILE A 25 -1.34 25.38 21.59
CA ILE A 25 -1.04 26.08 20.33
C ILE A 25 0.26 25.53 19.73
N LEU A 26 0.37 25.51 18.39
CA LEU A 26 1.52 24.94 17.68
C LEU A 26 2.87 25.46 18.17
N SER A 27 3.01 26.77 18.42
CA SER A 27 4.24 27.37 18.94
C SER A 27 4.66 26.80 20.28
N ASP A 28 3.70 26.67 21.20
CA ASP A 28 3.93 26.23 22.58
C ASP A 28 4.17 24.72 22.60
N ALA A 29 3.46 23.98 21.75
CA ALA A 29 3.68 22.56 21.56
C ALA A 29 5.11 22.29 21.03
N LEU A 30 5.59 23.08 20.07
CA LEU A 30 6.97 22.99 19.57
C LEU A 30 8.00 23.32 20.64
N HIS A 31 7.75 24.36 21.45
CA HIS A 31 8.61 24.71 22.57
C HIS A 31 8.69 23.59 23.62
N ILE A 32 7.56 22.97 23.98
CA ILE A 32 7.53 21.83 24.92
C ILE A 32 8.37 20.66 24.36
N LEU A 33 8.26 20.38 23.06
CA LEU A 33 9.04 19.32 22.44
C LEU A 33 10.53 19.65 22.33
N SER A 34 10.88 20.89 22.06
CA SER A 34 12.28 21.32 21.96
C SER A 34 12.98 21.26 23.32
N GLU A 35 12.31 21.69 24.41
CA GLU A 35 12.77 21.50 25.79
C GLU A 35 12.89 20.02 26.16
N GLY A 36 12.00 19.18 25.62
CA GLY A 36 12.06 17.72 25.72
C GLY A 36 13.19 17.06 24.95
N GLY A 37 14.06 17.81 24.27
CA GLY A 37 15.22 17.31 23.54
C GLY A 37 14.92 16.83 22.11
N GLU A 38 13.73 17.14 21.58
CA GLU A 38 13.36 16.81 20.21
C GLU A 38 14.06 17.81 19.25
N LYS A 39 15.03 17.30 18.47
CA LYS A 39 15.89 18.11 17.58
C LYS A 39 15.14 18.77 16.43
N SER A 40 14.10 18.12 15.91
CA SER A 40 13.33 18.64 14.79
C SER A 40 12.42 19.80 15.23
N ALA A 41 11.81 19.71 16.41
CA ALA A 41 11.04 20.74 17.09
C ALA A 41 11.93 21.95 17.39
N LEU A 42 13.13 21.75 17.94
CA LEU A 42 14.09 22.83 18.16
C LEU A 42 14.41 23.58 16.86
N TYR A 43 14.73 22.84 15.79
CA TYR A 43 15.03 23.43 14.49
C TYR A 43 13.83 24.19 13.88
N ILE A 44 12.63 23.61 13.97
CA ILE A 44 11.40 24.20 13.43
C ILE A 44 11.03 25.45 14.23
N GLU A 45 11.11 25.40 15.56
CA GLU A 45 10.83 26.51 16.46
C GLU A 45 11.77 27.69 16.20
N GLU A 46 13.08 27.45 16.08
CA GLU A 46 14.06 28.50 15.73
C GLU A 46 13.76 29.16 14.38
N ASN A 47 13.36 28.37 13.38
CA ASN A 47 13.04 28.89 12.06
C ASN A 47 11.72 29.66 12.05
N MET A 48 10.73 29.24 12.84
CA MET A 48 9.49 29.99 13.02
C MET A 48 9.74 31.33 13.74
N LYS A 49 10.63 31.36 14.73
CA LYS A 49 11.11 32.60 15.37
C LYS A 49 11.79 33.54 14.37
N LYS A 50 12.43 33.00 13.31
CA LYS A 50 13.03 33.76 12.20
C LYS A 50 12.01 34.17 11.11
N GLY A 51 10.72 33.88 11.30
CA GLY A 51 9.65 34.26 10.37
C GLY A 51 9.38 33.26 9.25
N LYS A 52 10.02 32.07 9.24
CA LYS A 52 9.65 31.00 8.29
C LYS A 52 8.36 30.32 8.73
N THR A 53 7.54 29.90 7.77
CA THR A 53 6.35 29.08 8.01
C THR A 53 6.72 27.69 8.54
N PHE A 54 5.86 27.07 9.34
CA PHE A 54 6.02 25.73 9.90
C PHE A 54 6.32 24.69 8.81
N THR A 55 5.58 24.70 7.70
CA THR A 55 5.75 23.70 6.64
C THR A 55 7.08 23.86 5.89
N VAL A 56 7.53 25.09 5.67
CA VAL A 56 8.85 25.37 5.06
C VAL A 56 9.97 24.84 5.97
N SER A 57 9.91 25.13 7.27
CA SER A 57 10.89 24.63 8.25
C SER A 57 10.90 23.10 8.30
N LEU A 58 9.74 22.46 8.28
CA LEU A 58 9.61 21.00 8.19
C LEU A 58 10.20 20.44 6.90
N LYS A 59 9.99 21.10 5.77
CA LYS A 59 10.53 20.67 4.46
C LYS A 59 12.04 20.76 4.40
N GLU A 60 12.64 21.77 5.03
CA GLU A 60 14.10 21.91 5.14
C GLU A 60 14.70 20.79 6.01
N PHE A 61 14.06 20.44 7.13
CA PHE A 61 14.52 19.37 8.01
C PHE A 61 14.27 17.97 7.44
N PHE A 62 13.12 17.76 6.78
CA PHE A 62 12.71 16.49 6.17
C PHE A 62 12.61 16.58 4.63
N PRO A 63 13.73 16.71 3.89
CA PRO A 63 13.71 16.97 2.44
C PRO A 63 13.32 15.75 1.59
N HIS A 64 13.19 14.57 2.20
CA HIS A 64 13.04 13.30 1.48
C HIS A 64 11.74 13.21 0.66
N LYS A 65 11.84 12.71 -0.58
CA LYS A 65 10.72 12.60 -1.55
C LYS A 65 9.49 11.88 -0.98
N SER A 66 9.69 10.85 -0.16
CA SER A 66 8.59 10.09 0.45
C SER A 66 7.77 10.90 1.47
N ILE A 67 8.32 11.98 2.03
CA ILE A 67 7.68 12.84 3.03
C ILE A 67 6.95 14.00 2.35
N GLN A 68 7.36 14.41 1.14
CA GLN A 68 6.77 15.51 0.39
C GLN A 68 5.24 15.38 0.23
N LYS A 69 4.72 14.16 0.02
CA LYS A 69 3.27 13.89 -0.04
C LYS A 69 2.49 14.33 1.21
N TYR A 70 3.13 14.31 2.38
CA TYR A 70 2.58 14.73 3.66
C TYR A 70 2.79 16.22 3.93
N LEU A 71 3.95 16.76 3.55
CA LEU A 71 4.22 18.20 3.67
C LEU A 71 3.23 19.03 2.86
N PHE A 72 2.74 18.50 1.74
CA PHE A 72 1.68 19.15 0.98
C PHE A 72 0.34 19.25 1.74
N LEU A 73 -0.02 18.24 2.54
CA LEU A 73 -1.18 18.29 3.43
C LEU A 73 -0.98 19.35 4.53
N LEU A 74 0.24 19.44 5.07
CA LEU A 74 0.57 20.45 6.08
C LEU A 74 0.56 21.86 5.49
N GLN A 75 1.09 22.06 4.29
CA GLN A 75 1.05 23.37 3.62
C GLN A 75 -0.39 23.83 3.42
N ALA A 76 -1.23 22.92 2.93
CA ALA A 76 -2.66 23.15 2.75
C ALA A 76 -3.34 23.56 4.05
N ALA A 77 -2.99 22.89 5.14
CA ALA A 77 -3.57 23.11 6.46
C ALA A 77 -2.99 24.32 7.19
N GLU A 78 -1.75 24.71 6.89
CA GLU A 78 -1.13 25.93 7.40
C GLU A 78 -1.79 27.16 6.78
N ASP A 79 -2.09 27.14 5.48
CA ASP A 79 -2.87 28.18 4.81
C ASP A 79 -4.28 28.34 5.42
N THR A 80 -4.85 27.28 5.99
CA THR A 80 -6.24 27.24 6.48
C THR A 80 -6.39 27.21 8.00
N GLY A 81 -5.29 27.15 8.74
CA GLY A 81 -5.30 27.01 10.21
C GLY A 81 -5.70 25.62 10.73
N LEU A 82 -5.86 24.61 9.86
CA LEU A 82 -6.30 23.26 10.23
C LEU A 82 -5.13 22.27 10.43
N ILE A 83 -3.98 22.75 10.91
CA ILE A 83 -2.74 21.94 11.05
C ILE A 83 -2.98 20.67 11.87
N LYS A 84 -3.77 20.77 12.95
CA LYS A 84 -4.15 19.62 13.80
C LYS A 84 -4.81 18.50 12.99
N ASP A 85 -5.76 18.84 12.13
CA ASP A 85 -6.51 17.84 11.35
C ASP A 85 -5.64 17.21 10.27
N ALA A 86 -4.75 17.99 9.65
CA ALA A 86 -3.76 17.46 8.71
C ALA A 86 -2.77 16.53 9.40
N LEU A 87 -2.23 16.89 10.57
CA LEU A 87 -1.37 16.01 11.36
C LEU A 87 -2.08 14.70 11.72
N LYS A 88 -3.36 14.76 12.13
CA LYS A 88 -4.19 13.58 12.40
C LYS A 88 -4.35 12.69 11.18
N LYS A 89 -4.60 13.26 9.99
CA LYS A 89 -4.67 12.47 8.76
C LYS A 89 -3.31 11.90 8.37
N ILE A 90 -2.22 12.66 8.46
CA ILE A 90 -0.88 12.17 8.14
C ILE A 90 -0.50 11.00 9.05
N ARG A 91 -0.78 11.10 10.36
CA ARG A 91 -0.65 9.98 11.30
C ARG A 91 -1.40 8.75 10.81
N SER A 92 -2.66 8.92 10.40
CA SER A 92 -3.48 7.83 9.86
C SER A 92 -2.89 7.22 8.57
N LEU A 93 -2.44 8.07 7.63
CA LEU A 93 -1.86 7.62 6.36
C LEU A 93 -0.56 6.83 6.58
N ILE A 94 0.32 7.28 7.47
CA ILE A 94 1.58 6.58 7.77
C ILE A 94 1.31 5.26 8.51
N LYS A 95 0.45 5.25 9.53
CA LYS A 95 0.05 4.01 10.25
C LYS A 95 -0.50 2.96 9.28
N LYS A 96 -1.34 3.38 8.34
CA LYS A 96 -1.93 2.49 7.32
C LYS A 96 -0.91 1.99 6.30
N GLU A 97 0.05 2.82 5.90
CA GLU A 97 1.17 2.41 5.05
C GLU A 97 2.03 1.35 5.77
N GLU A 98 2.28 1.52 7.07
CA GLU A 98 2.99 0.54 7.89
C GLU A 98 2.22 -0.78 8.03
N GLU A 99 0.94 -0.71 8.39
CA GLU A 99 0.06 -1.89 8.51
C GLU A 99 -0.04 -2.64 7.18
N SER A 100 -0.19 -1.92 6.06
CA SER A 100 -0.21 -2.51 4.72
C SER A 100 1.09 -3.25 4.40
N MET A 101 2.25 -2.68 4.77
CA MET A 101 3.54 -3.34 4.57
C MET A 101 3.74 -4.54 5.49
N LYS A 102 3.25 -4.49 6.73
CA LYS A 102 3.27 -5.64 7.66
C LYS A 102 2.40 -6.76 7.14
N ASN A 103 1.16 -6.46 6.77
CA ASN A 103 0.22 -7.42 6.22
C ASN A 103 0.76 -8.03 4.92
N LEU A 104 1.34 -7.23 4.03
CA LEU A 104 2.05 -7.75 2.85
C LEU A 104 3.17 -8.73 3.20
N SER A 105 4.05 -8.35 4.11
CA SER A 105 5.18 -9.21 4.48
C SER A 105 4.71 -10.51 5.10
N ALA A 106 3.64 -10.48 5.90
CA ALA A 106 3.02 -11.68 6.46
C ALA A 106 2.42 -12.55 5.35
N ILE A 107 1.67 -11.97 4.41
CA ILE A 107 1.07 -12.68 3.27
C ILE A 107 2.14 -13.40 2.42
N LEU A 108 3.33 -12.81 2.25
CA LEU A 108 4.40 -13.39 1.44
C LEU A 108 5.25 -14.43 2.19
N LEU A 109 5.29 -14.37 3.51
CA LEU A 109 6.09 -15.28 4.32
C LEU A 109 5.57 -16.72 4.22
N TYR A 110 4.25 -16.91 4.18
CA TYR A 110 3.63 -18.24 4.10
C TYR A 110 3.97 -18.99 2.80
N PRO A 111 3.72 -18.44 1.58
CA PRO A 111 4.10 -19.13 0.34
C PRO A 111 5.61 -19.39 0.25
N LEU A 112 6.44 -18.45 0.71
CA LEU A 112 7.89 -18.59 0.65
C LEU A 112 8.39 -19.71 1.56
N GLY A 113 7.89 -19.79 2.80
CA GLY A 113 8.24 -20.85 3.73
C GLY A 113 7.92 -22.24 3.20
N ILE A 114 6.74 -22.41 2.58
CA ILE A 114 6.32 -23.69 2.01
C ILE A 114 7.18 -24.07 0.78
N ILE A 115 7.52 -23.12 -0.09
CA ILE A 115 8.42 -23.36 -1.23
C ILE A 115 9.80 -23.79 -0.74
N VAL A 116 10.37 -23.11 0.26
CA VAL A 116 11.66 -23.48 0.86
C VAL A 116 11.61 -24.87 1.47
N LEU A 117 10.57 -25.18 2.26
CA LEU A 117 10.39 -26.50 2.85
C LEU A 117 10.28 -27.59 1.77
N SER A 118 9.57 -27.32 0.68
CA SER A 118 9.40 -28.22 -0.46
C SER A 118 10.72 -28.48 -1.18
N ILE A 119 11.52 -27.44 -1.43
CA ILE A 119 12.86 -27.56 -2.00
C ILE A 119 13.76 -28.39 -1.07
N CYS A 120 13.74 -28.12 0.24
CA CYS A 120 14.52 -28.87 1.23
C CYS A 120 14.12 -30.35 1.29
N ALA A 121 12.83 -30.66 1.34
CA ALA A 121 12.33 -32.05 1.35
C ALA A 121 12.78 -32.81 0.09
N THR A 122 12.71 -32.14 -1.06
CA THR A 122 13.16 -32.70 -2.34
C THR A 122 14.67 -32.90 -2.38
N ALA A 123 15.45 -31.95 -1.85
CA ALA A 123 16.89 -32.06 -1.76
C ALA A 123 17.32 -33.23 -0.86
N VAL A 124 16.65 -33.44 0.28
CA VAL A 124 16.89 -34.60 1.14
C VAL A 124 16.59 -35.91 0.40
N LEU A 125 15.49 -35.96 -0.36
CA LEU A 125 15.15 -37.12 -1.19
C LEU A 125 16.24 -37.40 -2.23
N LEU A 126 16.80 -36.39 -2.90
CA LEU A 126 17.87 -36.57 -3.88
C LEU A 126 19.21 -36.98 -3.23
N ILE A 127 19.60 -36.32 -2.13
CA ILE A 127 20.93 -36.49 -1.50
C ILE A 127 20.99 -37.78 -0.67
N LYS A 128 19.91 -38.12 0.04
CA LYS A 128 19.86 -39.27 0.94
C LYS A 128 18.94 -40.37 0.46
N GLY A 129 17.77 -40.01 -0.08
CA GLY A 129 16.79 -40.97 -0.57
C GLY A 129 17.34 -41.80 -1.72
N ILE A 130 17.68 -41.19 -2.86
CA ILE A 130 18.15 -41.94 -4.04
C ILE A 130 19.37 -42.84 -3.73
N PRO A 131 20.43 -42.37 -3.06
CA PRO A 131 21.60 -43.22 -2.77
C PRO A 131 21.29 -44.39 -1.85
N LEU A 132 20.39 -44.19 -0.88
CA LEU A 132 19.95 -45.27 0.02
C LEU A 132 19.26 -46.39 -0.75
N PHE A 133 18.37 -46.07 -1.68
CA PHE A 133 17.69 -47.08 -2.49
C PHE A 133 18.64 -47.71 -3.53
N ALA A 134 19.58 -46.93 -4.06
CA ALA A 134 20.61 -47.44 -4.97
C ALA A 134 21.54 -48.46 -4.28
N SER A 135 21.87 -48.27 -3.00
CA SER A 135 22.73 -49.21 -2.25
C SER A 135 22.11 -50.59 -2.03
N TYR A 136 20.79 -50.70 -2.10
CA TYR A 136 20.08 -51.98 -2.05
C TYR A 136 19.98 -52.67 -3.41
N GLY A 137 20.61 -52.12 -4.46
CA GLY A 137 20.58 -52.68 -5.82
C GLY A 137 19.22 -52.53 -6.51
N ALA A 138 18.32 -51.74 -5.94
CA ALA A 138 16.94 -51.66 -6.36
C ALA A 138 16.68 -50.61 -7.46
N ILE A 139 17.67 -49.81 -7.88
CA ILE A 139 17.46 -48.72 -8.85
C ILE A 139 18.57 -48.76 -9.91
N SER A 140 18.21 -48.71 -11.19
CA SER A 140 19.18 -48.64 -12.30
C SER A 140 19.68 -47.22 -12.57
N ASN A 141 20.80 -47.08 -13.28
CA ASN A 141 21.32 -45.76 -13.68
C ASN A 141 20.33 -44.98 -14.56
N SER A 142 19.52 -45.66 -15.37
CA SER A 142 18.45 -45.02 -16.16
C SER A 142 17.32 -44.49 -15.28
N ASP A 143 16.96 -45.22 -14.22
CA ASP A 143 15.91 -44.79 -13.30
C ASP A 143 16.35 -43.55 -12.52
N ILE A 144 17.61 -43.50 -12.07
CA ILE A 144 18.20 -42.30 -11.45
C ILE A 144 18.08 -41.11 -12.39
N SER A 145 18.47 -41.25 -13.66
CA SER A 145 18.36 -40.17 -14.66
C SER A 145 16.91 -39.70 -14.84
N SER A 146 15.95 -40.65 -14.91
CA SER A 146 14.53 -40.34 -15.06
C SER A 146 13.97 -39.57 -13.86
N ILE A 147 14.34 -39.96 -12.64
CA ILE A 147 13.93 -39.30 -11.40
C ILE A 147 14.48 -37.87 -11.36
N PHE A 148 15.76 -37.68 -11.71
CA PHE A 148 16.36 -36.34 -11.78
C PHE A 148 15.64 -35.43 -12.79
N GLN A 149 15.30 -35.93 -13.98
CA GLN A 149 14.54 -35.17 -14.97
C GLN A 149 13.13 -34.83 -14.49
N SER A 150 12.45 -35.77 -13.83
CA SER A 150 11.12 -35.54 -13.24
C SER A 150 11.16 -34.49 -12.15
N VAL A 151 12.12 -34.56 -11.23
CA VAL A 151 12.31 -33.56 -10.17
C VAL A 151 12.65 -32.18 -10.76
N PHE A 152 13.50 -32.13 -11.79
CA PHE A 152 13.81 -30.87 -12.47
C PHE A 152 12.57 -30.24 -13.12
N LYS A 153 11.74 -31.03 -13.80
CA LYS A 153 10.45 -30.58 -14.36
C LYS A 153 9.50 -30.11 -13.26
N ALA A 154 9.48 -30.79 -12.10
CA ALA A 154 8.66 -30.40 -10.94
C ALA A 154 9.07 -29.01 -10.43
N PHE A 155 10.37 -28.74 -10.32
CA PHE A 155 10.89 -27.42 -9.94
C PHE A 155 10.54 -26.34 -10.95
N LEU A 156 10.64 -26.64 -12.25
CA LEU A 156 10.26 -25.71 -13.31
C LEU A 156 8.76 -25.36 -13.22
N LEU A 157 7.90 -26.37 -13.02
CA LEU A 157 6.47 -26.19 -12.83
C LEU A 157 6.16 -25.33 -11.59
N LEU A 158 6.81 -25.61 -10.46
CA LEU A 158 6.66 -24.82 -9.24
C LEU A 158 7.09 -23.36 -9.45
N PHE A 159 8.21 -23.14 -10.14
CA PHE A 159 8.71 -21.81 -10.46
C PHE A 159 7.72 -21.04 -11.34
N VAL A 160 7.19 -21.67 -12.39
CA VAL A 160 6.19 -21.05 -13.27
C VAL A 160 4.91 -20.72 -12.52
N LEU A 161 4.36 -21.65 -11.73
CA LEU A 161 3.15 -21.40 -10.93
C LEU A 161 3.37 -20.28 -9.91
N SER A 162 4.53 -20.25 -9.27
CA SER A 162 4.91 -19.18 -8.34
C SER A 162 5.03 -17.83 -9.07
N CYS A 163 5.69 -17.76 -10.22
CA CYS A 163 5.77 -16.53 -11.02
C CYS A 163 4.40 -16.02 -11.46
N VAL A 164 3.50 -16.90 -11.91
CA VAL A 164 2.12 -16.54 -12.28
C VAL A 164 1.36 -16.02 -11.06
N PHE A 165 1.48 -16.69 -9.91
CA PHE A 165 0.87 -16.28 -8.67
C PHE A 165 1.38 -14.91 -8.20
N PHE A 166 2.71 -14.70 -8.19
CA PHE A 166 3.32 -13.41 -7.86
C PHE A 166 2.93 -12.30 -8.83
N ALA A 167 2.83 -12.57 -10.14
CA ALA A 167 2.36 -11.60 -11.12
C ALA A 167 0.88 -11.23 -10.90
N PHE A 168 0.04 -12.20 -10.55
CA PHE A 168 -1.36 -11.97 -10.18
C PHE A 168 -1.46 -11.12 -8.90
N LEU A 169 -0.65 -11.42 -7.88
CA LEU A 169 -0.59 -10.63 -6.65
C LEU A 169 -0.10 -9.22 -6.92
N TYR A 170 0.98 -9.04 -7.69
CA TYR A 170 1.51 -7.72 -8.02
C TYR A 170 0.46 -6.86 -8.75
N LYS A 171 -0.26 -7.45 -9.73
CA LYS A 171 -1.31 -6.75 -10.49
C LYS A 171 -2.52 -6.39 -9.62
N THR A 172 -2.90 -7.26 -8.70
CA THR A 172 -4.05 -7.06 -7.79
C THR A 172 -3.72 -6.09 -6.66
N TYR A 173 -2.47 -6.11 -6.18
CA TYR A 173 -2.01 -5.30 -5.06
C TYR A 173 -1.72 -3.86 -5.44
N ASN A 174 -1.29 -3.58 -6.69
CA ASN A 174 -0.90 -2.22 -7.09
C ASN A 174 -2.15 -1.33 -7.28
N PRO A 175 -2.47 -0.42 -6.32
CA PRO A 175 -3.68 0.38 -6.43
C PRO A 175 -3.45 1.42 -7.51
N LYS A 176 -4.18 1.32 -8.62
CA LYS A 176 -4.00 2.23 -9.76
C LYS A 176 -4.34 3.69 -9.43
N HIS A 177 -5.16 3.96 -8.41
CA HIS A 177 -5.61 5.32 -8.07
C HIS A 177 -5.76 5.51 -6.56
N ARG A 178 -5.14 6.57 -5.99
CA ARG A 178 -5.28 6.98 -4.58
C ARG A 178 -6.51 7.87 -4.39
N LEU A 179 -7.68 7.32 -4.66
CA LEU A 179 -8.95 8.06 -4.60
C LEU A 179 -9.28 8.52 -3.18
N SER A 180 -8.92 7.74 -2.15
CA SER A 180 -9.09 8.17 -0.75
C SER A 180 -8.38 9.50 -0.49
N SER A 181 -7.11 9.63 -0.89
CA SER A 181 -6.35 10.87 -0.73
C SER A 181 -6.97 12.03 -1.52
N LEU A 182 -7.47 11.78 -2.74
CA LEU A 182 -8.07 12.80 -3.59
C LEU A 182 -9.25 13.47 -2.90
N PHE A 183 -10.21 12.65 -2.46
CA PHE A 183 -11.42 13.16 -1.81
C PHE A 183 -11.10 13.79 -0.46
N TYR A 184 -10.10 13.29 0.26
CA TYR A 184 -9.64 13.93 1.50
C TYR A 184 -9.08 15.34 1.26
N PHE A 185 -8.25 15.53 0.22
CA PHE A 185 -7.74 16.87 -0.12
C PHE A 185 -8.88 17.82 -0.51
N LEU A 186 -9.84 17.34 -1.30
CA LEU A 186 -11.00 18.15 -1.67
C LEU A 186 -11.79 18.56 -0.42
N TYR A 187 -12.08 17.62 0.48
CA TYR A 187 -12.71 17.89 1.77
C TYR A 187 -11.94 18.93 2.59
N LEU A 188 -10.63 18.75 2.76
CA LEU A 188 -9.80 19.63 3.60
C LEU A 188 -9.86 21.08 3.09
N PHE A 189 -9.75 21.28 1.78
CA PHE A 189 -9.80 22.63 1.22
C PHE A 189 -11.20 23.22 1.26
N THR A 190 -12.24 22.45 0.88
CA THR A 190 -13.61 22.98 0.85
C THR A 190 -14.12 23.30 2.25
N SER A 191 -13.87 22.44 3.25
CA SER A 191 -14.19 22.71 4.66
C SER A 191 -13.47 23.93 5.24
N SER A 192 -12.39 24.38 4.60
CA SER A 192 -11.67 25.60 4.94
C SER A 192 -12.18 26.85 4.20
N SER A 193 -13.41 26.81 3.69
CA SER A 193 -14.00 27.88 2.86
C SER A 193 -13.22 28.22 1.58
N ILE A 194 -12.37 27.29 1.09
CA ILE A 194 -11.69 27.46 -0.20
C ILE A 194 -12.65 26.98 -1.31
N PRO A 195 -12.96 27.81 -2.31
CA PRO A 195 -13.81 27.43 -3.43
C PRO A 195 -13.32 26.17 -4.15
N LEU A 196 -14.26 25.29 -4.56
CA LEU A 196 -13.96 23.98 -5.13
C LEU A 196 -13.03 24.02 -6.36
N ASN A 197 -13.16 25.02 -7.23
CA ASN A 197 -12.28 25.21 -8.38
C ASN A 197 -10.82 25.44 -7.95
N LYS A 198 -10.60 26.25 -6.91
CA LYS A 198 -9.27 26.50 -6.33
C LYS A 198 -8.77 25.25 -5.60
N SER A 199 -9.64 24.54 -4.88
CA SER A 199 -9.33 23.26 -4.24
C SER A 199 -8.83 22.22 -5.25
N LEU A 200 -9.53 22.02 -6.37
CA LEU A 200 -9.12 21.14 -7.47
C LEU A 200 -7.74 21.50 -8.03
N SER A 201 -7.47 22.80 -8.22
CA SER A 201 -6.17 23.27 -8.71
C SER A 201 -5.01 22.95 -7.73
N LYS A 202 -5.23 23.12 -6.42
CA LYS A 202 -4.25 22.76 -5.40
C LYS A 202 -4.04 21.24 -5.38
N THR A 203 -5.12 20.47 -5.39
CA THR A 203 -5.11 19.01 -5.35
C THR A 203 -4.40 18.37 -6.55
N LEU A 204 -4.53 18.94 -7.75
CA LEU A 204 -3.88 18.48 -8.99
C LEU A 204 -2.35 18.33 -8.88
N SER A 205 -1.72 19.20 -8.09
CA SER A 205 -0.27 19.19 -7.91
C SER A 205 0.25 17.97 -7.13
N PHE A 206 -0.63 17.30 -6.37
CA PHE A 206 -0.26 16.19 -5.48
C PHE A 206 -0.30 14.81 -6.14
N PHE A 207 -1.09 14.65 -7.20
CA PHE A 207 -1.19 13.38 -7.91
C PHE A 207 -0.17 13.32 -9.04
N GLN A 208 0.38 12.14 -9.34
CA GLN A 208 1.27 11.93 -10.49
C GLN A 208 0.58 11.19 -11.65
N ASP A 209 -0.56 10.55 -11.37
CA ASP A 209 -1.32 9.81 -12.36
C ASP A 209 -1.88 10.76 -13.44
N LEU A 210 -1.39 10.56 -14.68
CA LEU A 210 -1.78 11.36 -15.84
C LEU A 210 -3.27 11.24 -16.17
N LYS A 211 -3.89 10.07 -15.97
CA LYS A 211 -5.32 9.88 -16.24
C LYS A 211 -6.16 10.68 -15.25
N LEU A 212 -5.81 10.57 -13.97
CA LEU A 212 -6.47 11.34 -12.91
C LEU A 212 -6.26 12.85 -13.11
N LYS A 213 -5.05 13.30 -13.45
CA LYS A 213 -4.80 14.72 -13.74
C LYS A 213 -5.67 15.25 -14.87
N LYS A 214 -5.77 14.52 -15.98
CA LYS A 214 -6.64 14.91 -17.11
C LYS A 214 -8.11 14.99 -16.69
N ALA A 215 -8.59 14.02 -15.91
CA ALA A 215 -9.95 14.04 -15.40
C ALA A 215 -10.21 15.25 -14.49
N LEU A 216 -9.30 15.53 -13.54
CA LEU A 216 -9.43 16.65 -12.61
C LEU A 216 -9.32 18.01 -13.31
N LEU A 217 -8.46 18.15 -14.33
CA LEU A 217 -8.39 19.35 -15.17
C LEU A 217 -9.71 19.58 -15.90
N SER A 218 -10.26 18.54 -16.53
CA SER A 218 -11.57 18.64 -17.19
C SER A 218 -12.69 19.00 -16.22
N ILE A 219 -12.69 18.45 -15.01
CA ILE A 219 -13.67 18.80 -13.96
C ILE A 219 -13.54 20.28 -13.58
N LYS A 220 -12.31 20.73 -13.33
CA LYS A 220 -12.02 22.13 -12.98
C LYS A 220 -12.53 23.07 -14.07
N ASP A 221 -12.18 22.81 -15.33
CA ASP A 221 -12.56 23.66 -16.46
C ASP A 221 -14.09 23.69 -16.67
N ASN A 222 -14.79 22.59 -16.41
CA ASN A 222 -16.24 22.53 -16.50
C ASN A 222 -16.91 23.34 -15.37
N ILE A 223 -16.42 23.23 -14.13
CA ILE A 223 -16.93 24.00 -13.00
C ILE A 223 -16.68 25.51 -13.21
N GLU A 224 -15.51 25.90 -13.74
CA GLU A 224 -15.22 27.30 -14.09
C GLU A 224 -16.14 27.86 -15.16
N LYS A 225 -16.68 26.99 -16.04
CA LYS A 225 -17.69 27.34 -17.05
C LYS A 225 -19.13 27.33 -16.52
N GLY A 226 -19.33 27.06 -15.23
CA GLY A 226 -20.65 27.02 -14.59
C GLY A 226 -21.41 25.71 -14.78
N VAL A 227 -20.75 24.64 -15.25
CA VAL A 227 -21.34 23.29 -15.25
C VAL A 227 -21.42 22.79 -13.81
N SER A 228 -22.49 22.07 -13.48
CA SER A 228 -22.66 21.46 -12.15
C SER A 228 -21.49 20.52 -11.81
N VAL A 229 -21.15 20.39 -10.54
CA VAL A 229 -20.08 19.53 -10.03
C VAL A 229 -20.35 18.08 -10.41
N SER A 230 -21.57 17.60 -10.19
CA SER A 230 -21.99 16.24 -10.55
C SER A 230 -21.82 15.95 -12.05
N ALA A 231 -22.28 16.85 -12.93
CA ALA A 231 -22.12 16.69 -14.38
C ALA A 231 -20.64 16.77 -14.79
N SER A 232 -19.86 17.63 -14.14
CA SER A 232 -18.42 17.75 -14.38
C SER A 232 -17.69 16.44 -14.08
N PHE A 233 -18.02 15.77 -12.98
CA PHE A 233 -17.47 14.44 -12.67
C PHE A 233 -17.95 13.37 -13.66
N ALA A 234 -19.23 13.40 -14.05
CA ALA A 234 -19.81 12.46 -15.01
C ALA A 234 -19.12 12.51 -16.39
N ASN A 235 -18.80 13.70 -16.89
CA ASN A 235 -18.21 13.91 -18.22
C ASN A 235 -16.81 13.29 -18.39
N THR A 236 -16.10 13.00 -17.30
CA THR A 236 -14.73 12.46 -17.38
C THR A 236 -14.68 10.96 -17.68
N ASN A 237 -15.78 10.21 -17.46
CA ASN A 237 -15.82 8.74 -17.47
C ASN A 237 -14.74 8.06 -16.59
N PHE A 238 -14.07 8.80 -15.71
CA PHE A 238 -13.03 8.28 -14.82
C PHE A 238 -13.62 7.78 -13.50
N PHE A 239 -14.63 8.49 -12.98
CA PHE A 239 -15.27 8.18 -11.72
C PHE A 239 -16.45 7.21 -11.91
N PRO A 240 -16.65 6.22 -11.02
CA PRO A 240 -17.83 5.37 -11.05
C PRO A 240 -19.12 6.17 -10.90
N LYS A 241 -20.21 5.67 -11.49
CA LYS A 241 -21.54 6.30 -11.36
C LYS A 241 -21.96 6.54 -9.92
N THR A 242 -21.58 5.66 -8.99
CA THR A 242 -21.84 5.81 -7.56
C THR A 242 -21.25 7.10 -6.99
N VAL A 243 -20.02 7.47 -7.38
CA VAL A 243 -19.39 8.73 -6.96
C VAL A 243 -20.18 9.92 -7.48
N VAL A 244 -20.56 9.88 -8.76
CA VAL A 244 -21.37 10.92 -9.40
C VAL A 244 -22.71 11.08 -8.69
N SER A 245 -23.38 9.98 -8.34
CA SER A 245 -24.66 10.01 -7.62
C SER A 245 -24.54 10.64 -6.24
N TRP A 246 -23.50 10.31 -5.47
CA TRP A 246 -23.26 10.93 -4.16
C TRP A 246 -23.00 12.43 -4.27
N ILE A 247 -22.21 12.85 -5.26
CA ILE A 247 -21.94 14.27 -5.53
C ILE A 247 -23.21 14.99 -5.98
N PHE A 248 -24.05 14.35 -6.81
CA PHE A 248 -25.32 14.92 -7.27
C PHE A 248 -26.26 15.19 -6.09
N ILE A 249 -26.43 14.21 -5.19
CA ILE A 249 -27.31 14.35 -4.01
C ILE A 249 -26.83 15.50 -3.13
N SER A 250 -25.53 15.57 -2.84
CA SER A 250 -24.98 16.61 -1.96
C SER A 250 -24.88 17.98 -2.59
N GLU A 251 -24.72 18.07 -3.91
CA GLU A 251 -24.76 19.33 -4.65
C GLU A 251 -26.12 20.02 -4.52
N HIS A 252 -27.22 19.26 -4.53
CA HIS A 252 -28.57 19.80 -4.32
C HIS A 252 -28.86 20.18 -2.87
N GLN A 253 -28.18 19.52 -1.92
CA GLN A 253 -28.30 19.79 -0.48
C GLN A 253 -27.34 20.88 0.02
N GLY A 254 -26.38 21.29 -0.79
CA GLY A 254 -25.32 22.24 -0.40
C GLY A 254 -24.23 21.63 0.49
N GLU A 255 -24.17 20.32 0.63
CA GLU A 255 -23.27 19.60 1.55
C GLU A 255 -22.18 18.79 0.82
N ILE A 256 -21.59 19.34 -0.24
CA ILE A 256 -20.56 18.64 -1.04
C ILE A 256 -19.33 18.27 -0.18
N GLU A 257 -19.02 19.09 0.83
CA GLU A 257 -17.90 18.90 1.77
C GLU A 257 -17.99 17.56 2.51
N SER A 258 -19.14 17.27 3.12
CA SER A 258 -19.37 16.02 3.87
C SER A 258 -19.30 14.80 2.94
N THR A 259 -19.72 14.95 1.69
CA THR A 259 -19.62 13.90 0.67
C THR A 259 -18.17 13.59 0.30
N PHE A 260 -17.30 14.59 0.18
CA PHE A 260 -15.88 14.34 -0.04
C PHE A 260 -15.24 13.61 1.14
N LEU A 261 -15.61 13.94 2.38
CA LEU A 261 -15.16 13.17 3.54
C LEU A 261 -15.64 11.73 3.48
N TYR A 262 -16.94 11.51 3.22
CA TYR A 262 -17.53 10.17 3.08
C TYR A 262 -16.82 9.35 1.98
N LEU A 263 -16.64 9.91 0.78
CA LEU A 263 -15.94 9.24 -0.31
C LEU A 263 -14.49 8.93 0.05
N SER A 264 -13.82 9.81 0.79
CA SER A 264 -12.45 9.56 1.25
C SER A 264 -12.37 8.32 2.15
N LEU A 265 -13.30 8.20 3.10
CA LEU A 265 -13.40 7.10 4.06
C LEU A 265 -13.85 5.80 3.38
N PHE A 266 -14.83 5.88 2.48
CA PHE A 266 -15.27 4.74 1.67
C PHE A 266 -14.11 4.16 0.88
N TYR A 267 -13.37 4.98 0.13
CA TYR A 267 -12.24 4.48 -0.65
C TYR A 267 -11.11 3.95 0.25
N GLU A 268 -10.88 4.57 1.40
CA GLU A 268 -9.91 4.10 2.39
C GLU A 268 -10.26 2.68 2.89
N GLU A 269 -11.53 2.44 3.19
CA GLU A 269 -12.02 1.13 3.60
C GLU A 269 -11.94 0.10 2.45
N THR A 270 -12.29 0.50 1.22
CA THR A 270 -12.17 -0.40 0.06
C THR A 270 -10.72 -0.79 -0.24
N GLU A 271 -9.76 0.12 -0.04
CA GLU A 271 -8.33 -0.14 -0.19
C GLU A 271 -7.88 -1.18 0.85
N ILE A 272 -8.28 -1.04 2.12
CA ILE A 272 -8.00 -2.01 3.20
C ILE A 272 -8.64 -3.37 2.91
N ASN A 273 -9.91 -3.40 2.51
CA ASN A 273 -10.64 -4.63 2.25
C ASN A 273 -10.07 -5.41 1.05
N ARG A 274 -9.48 -4.73 0.05
CA ARG A 274 -8.75 -5.39 -1.04
C ARG A 274 -7.50 -6.11 -0.55
N ILE A 275 -6.75 -5.52 0.37
CA ILE A 275 -5.57 -6.14 0.97
C ILE A 275 -6.01 -7.40 1.75
N LYS A 276 -7.01 -7.28 2.61
CA LYS A 276 -7.56 -8.41 3.38
C LYS A 276 -8.14 -9.52 2.50
N LYS A 277 -8.80 -9.16 1.39
CA LYS A 277 -9.33 -10.15 0.43
C LYS A 277 -8.19 -10.88 -0.30
N THR A 278 -7.11 -10.17 -0.61
CA THR A 278 -5.92 -10.78 -1.24
C THR A 278 -5.27 -11.77 -0.27
N GLU A 279 -5.12 -11.41 1.00
CA GLU A 279 -4.65 -12.30 2.08
C GLU A 279 -5.47 -13.59 2.15
N LYS A 280 -6.81 -13.48 2.21
CA LYS A 280 -7.72 -14.64 2.25
C LYS A 280 -7.60 -15.57 1.03
N ILE A 281 -7.17 -15.07 -0.12
CA ILE A 281 -6.99 -15.87 -1.34
C ILE A 281 -5.59 -16.50 -1.39
N CYS A 282 -4.58 -15.82 -0.84
CA CYS A 282 -3.19 -16.28 -0.89
C CYS A 282 -2.96 -17.62 -0.18
N GLU A 283 -3.55 -17.78 1.00
CA GLU A 283 -3.41 -18.99 1.81
C GLU A 283 -3.88 -20.26 1.07
N PRO A 284 -5.14 -20.39 0.63
CA PRO A 284 -5.57 -21.57 -0.12
C PRO A 284 -4.85 -21.74 -1.46
N ALA A 285 -4.52 -20.64 -2.16
CA ALA A 285 -3.78 -20.72 -3.42
C ALA A 285 -2.39 -21.31 -3.24
N SER A 286 -1.65 -20.91 -2.21
CA SER A 286 -0.33 -21.46 -1.89
C SER A 286 -0.36 -22.95 -1.54
N LEU A 287 -1.42 -23.40 -0.83
CA LEU A 287 -1.64 -24.81 -0.52
C LEU A 287 -1.88 -25.63 -1.80
N ILE A 288 -2.71 -25.13 -2.72
CA ILE A 288 -3.00 -25.80 -4.00
C ILE A 288 -1.73 -25.93 -4.86
N ILE A 289 -0.92 -24.86 -4.94
CA ILE A 289 0.35 -24.88 -5.70
C ILE A 289 1.28 -25.96 -5.12
N THR A 290 1.40 -26.01 -3.79
CA THR A 290 2.26 -26.97 -3.08
C THR A 290 1.75 -28.40 -3.25
N ALA A 291 0.44 -28.62 -3.11
CA ALA A 291 -0.18 -29.92 -3.31
C ALA A 291 0.02 -30.43 -4.74
N SER A 292 -0.13 -29.54 -5.74
CA SER A 292 0.12 -29.86 -7.15
C SER A 292 1.58 -30.22 -7.40
N TYR A 293 2.51 -29.49 -6.80
CA TYR A 293 3.94 -29.78 -6.84
C TYR A 293 4.26 -31.16 -6.22
N LEU A 294 3.75 -31.43 -5.01
CA LEU A 294 3.97 -32.69 -4.32
C LEU A 294 3.38 -33.87 -5.09
N ALA A 295 2.18 -33.73 -5.65
CA ALA A 295 1.56 -34.78 -6.46
C ALA A 295 2.40 -35.12 -7.70
N TYR A 296 2.90 -34.10 -8.40
CA TYR A 296 3.79 -34.29 -9.55
C TYR A 296 5.13 -34.93 -9.13
N LEU A 297 5.69 -34.51 -7.99
CA LEU A 297 6.91 -35.09 -7.44
C LEU A 297 6.71 -36.56 -7.06
N ILE A 298 5.60 -36.89 -6.42
CA ILE A 298 5.26 -38.27 -6.06
C ILE A 298 5.21 -39.14 -7.31
N GLN A 299 4.48 -38.71 -8.35
CA GLN A 299 4.36 -39.46 -9.60
C GLN A 299 5.72 -39.61 -10.32
N GLY A 300 6.55 -38.58 -10.31
CA GLY A 300 7.78 -38.55 -11.09
C GLY A 300 9.03 -39.10 -10.40
N ALA A 301 9.04 -39.14 -9.07
CA ALA A 301 10.20 -39.55 -8.27
C ALA A 301 9.87 -40.67 -7.28
N VAL A 302 8.81 -40.51 -6.48
CA VAL A 302 8.49 -41.47 -5.41
C VAL A 302 7.93 -42.77 -5.98
N VAL A 303 7.00 -42.72 -6.93
CA VAL A 303 6.40 -43.92 -7.53
C VAL A 303 7.46 -44.78 -8.23
N PRO A 304 8.31 -44.26 -9.15
CA PRO A 304 9.39 -45.05 -9.76
C PRO A 304 10.32 -45.69 -8.73
N LEU A 305 10.63 -44.96 -7.66
CA LEU A 305 11.51 -45.43 -6.60
C LEU A 305 10.88 -46.56 -5.76
N LEU A 306 9.57 -46.53 -5.54
CA LEU A 306 8.83 -47.61 -4.87
C LEU A 306 8.65 -48.84 -5.77
N THR A 307 8.26 -48.65 -7.03
CA THR A 307 8.05 -49.74 -7.99
C THR A 307 9.35 -50.49 -8.32
N SER A 308 10.48 -49.80 -8.28
CA SER A 308 11.79 -50.41 -8.51
C SER A 308 12.24 -51.30 -7.33
N PHE A 309 11.70 -51.06 -6.12
CA PHE A 309 12.04 -51.81 -4.90
C PHE A 309 11.09 -52.97 -4.62
N GLY A 310 9.79 -52.76 -4.84
CA GLY A 310 8.76 -53.78 -4.70
C GLY A 310 8.28 -54.18 -6.08
N GLY A 311 8.85 -55.24 -6.66
CA GLY A 311 8.31 -55.85 -7.86
C GLY A 311 6.89 -56.35 -7.61
N PHE A 312 5.90 -55.52 -7.97
CA PHE A 312 4.52 -55.86 -8.26
C PHE A 312 4.09 -55.09 -9.51
#